data_AF-A0A2E8M0M5-F1
#
_entry.id   AF-A0A2E8M0M5-F1
#
_cell.length_a   1.000
_cell.length_b   1.000
_cell.length_c   1.000
_cell.angle_alpha   90.00
_cell.angle_beta   90.00
_cell.angle_gamma   90.00
#
_symmetry.space_group_name_H-M   'P 1'
#
loop_
_entity.id
_entity.type
_entity.pdbx_description
1 polymer ?
#
loop_
_entity_poly.entity_id
_entity_poly.type
_entity_poly.pdbx_seq_one_letter_code
_entity_poly.pdbx_strand_id
1 'polypeptide(L)'
;MKIAPLVTFGLILTLSSTFGEPVNTSCPVKGRPVDGRIAVPVKIDFCCQRCVAKFEEAPVSFLAKVAKTAKGTCPVSGREIEKAATALVSVAVCCNGCKGKVEAEPREYLARIAKSRKRP
;
A
#
# COMPACT_ATOMS: atom_id res chain seq x y z
N MET A 1 -11.93 -34.90 44.84
CA MET A 1 -12.74 -35.24 43.64
C MET A 1 -13.48 -33.96 43.27
N LYS A 2 -13.37 -33.34 42.10
CA LYS A 2 -13.17 -33.87 40.74
C LYS A 2 -12.88 -32.65 39.83
N ILE A 3 -11.83 -32.77 39.01
CA ILE A 3 -11.60 -32.19 37.66
C ILE A 3 -11.72 -30.67 37.40
N ALA A 4 -10.55 -30.10 37.00
CA ALA A 4 -10.43 -28.95 36.10
C ALA A 4 -10.95 -29.29 34.69
N PRO A 5 -11.24 -28.26 33.86
CA PRO A 5 -10.26 -27.91 32.83
C PRO A 5 -10.01 -26.38 32.83
N LEU A 6 -8.78 -25.88 32.87
CA LEU A 6 -7.89 -25.80 31.70
C LEU A 6 -8.65 -25.39 30.43
N VAL A 7 -9.28 -24.21 30.43
CA VAL A 7 -9.56 -23.49 29.19
C VAL A 7 -8.33 -22.67 28.85
N THR A 8 -7.40 -23.39 28.23
CA THR A 8 -6.28 -22.91 27.44
C THR A 8 -6.68 -21.71 26.57
N PHE A 9 -5.95 -20.62 26.73
CA PHE A 9 -5.31 -19.87 25.64
C PHE A 9 -5.95 -20.08 24.25
N GLY A 10 -7.05 -19.37 24.01
CA GLY A 10 -7.63 -19.21 22.67
C GLY A 10 -7.33 -17.82 22.13
N LEU A 11 -6.08 -17.35 22.21
CA LEU A 11 -5.64 -16.22 21.41
C LEU A 11 -5.67 -16.70 19.96
N ILE A 12 -6.83 -16.55 19.32
CA ILE A 12 -6.99 -16.68 17.88
C ILE A 12 -6.16 -15.54 17.29
N LEU A 13 -4.85 -15.77 17.15
CA LEU A 13 -3.99 -15.07 16.22
C LEU A 13 -4.55 -15.43 14.84
N THR A 14 -5.56 -14.67 14.41
CA THR A 14 -5.84 -14.54 13.00
C THR A 14 -4.52 -14.14 12.36
N LEU A 15 -3.98 -15.06 11.55
CA LEU A 15 -2.86 -14.80 10.66
C LEU A 15 -3.33 -13.73 9.68
N SER A 16 -3.34 -12.48 10.13
CA SER A 16 -3.45 -11.32 9.27
C SER A 16 -2.16 -11.31 8.46
N SER A 17 -2.26 -11.88 7.26
CA SER A 17 -1.24 -11.87 6.22
C SER A 17 -0.44 -10.58 6.31
N THR A 18 0.83 -10.72 6.69
CA THR A 18 1.81 -9.63 6.85
C THR A 18 2.22 -8.99 5.51
N PHE A 19 1.36 -9.07 4.49
CA PHE A 19 1.45 -8.26 3.29
C PHE A 19 0.47 -7.10 3.48
N GLY A 20 1.03 -5.93 3.80
CA GLY A 20 0.27 -4.73 4.16
C GLY A 20 -0.99 -4.55 3.33
N GLU A 21 -2.09 -4.28 4.03
CA GLU A 21 -3.41 -4.09 3.44
C GLU A 21 -3.34 -3.16 2.21
N PRO A 22 -4.17 -3.42 1.19
CA PRO A 22 -4.15 -2.60 0.01
C PRO A 22 -4.41 -1.14 0.38
N VAL A 23 -3.66 -0.24 -0.25
CA VAL A 23 -3.75 1.20 0.01
C VAL A 23 -5.06 1.81 -0.52
N ASN A 24 -6.00 0.99 -0.99
CA ASN A 24 -7.28 1.37 -1.54
C ASN A 24 -8.37 0.31 -1.25
N THR A 25 -9.60 0.79 -1.07
CA THR A 25 -10.82 -0.04 -0.92
C THR A 25 -11.66 -0.07 -2.20
N SER A 26 -11.33 0.77 -3.18
CA SER A 26 -11.96 0.82 -4.50
C SER A 26 -10.92 0.73 -5.60
N CYS A 27 -11.21 0.00 -6.67
CA CYS A 27 -10.35 -0.18 -7.82
C CYS A 27 -10.06 1.18 -8.48
N PRO A 28 -8.80 1.62 -8.60
CA PRO A 28 -8.47 2.94 -9.14
C PRO A 28 -8.70 3.05 -10.67
N VAL A 29 -8.91 1.92 -11.33
CA VAL A 29 -9.20 1.84 -12.76
C VAL A 29 -10.70 2.00 -13.04
N LYS A 30 -11.55 1.27 -12.31
CA LYS A 30 -12.99 1.14 -12.60
C LYS A 30 -13.92 1.59 -11.47
N GLY A 31 -13.40 2.02 -10.32
CA GLY A 31 -14.18 2.50 -9.17
C GLY A 31 -14.97 1.43 -8.40
N ARG A 32 -14.87 0.14 -8.77
CA ARG A 32 -15.56 -0.96 -8.08
C ARG A 32 -14.91 -1.28 -6.73
N PRO A 33 -15.66 -1.75 -5.72
CA PRO A 33 -15.06 -2.21 -4.46
C PRO A 33 -14.06 -3.35 -4.71
N VAL A 34 -13.02 -3.41 -3.88
CA VAL A 34 -11.97 -4.43 -3.96
C VAL A 34 -11.68 -5.00 -2.58
N ASP A 35 -11.56 -6.33 -2.52
CA ASP A 35 -11.36 -7.06 -1.26
C ASP A 35 -9.89 -7.51 -1.08
N GLY A 36 -8.95 -6.91 -1.82
CA GLY A 36 -7.53 -7.27 -1.77
C GLY A 36 -7.13 -8.58 -2.47
N ARG A 37 -8.09 -9.36 -3.00
CA ARG A 37 -7.82 -10.65 -3.69
C ARG A 37 -6.85 -10.54 -4.87
N ILE A 38 -6.91 -9.45 -5.61
CA ILE A 38 -5.99 -9.15 -6.71
C ILE A 38 -5.27 -7.86 -6.33
N ALA A 39 -4.04 -7.99 -5.83
CA ALA A 39 -3.20 -6.86 -5.47
C ALA A 39 -1.98 -6.76 -6.40
N VAL A 40 -1.61 -5.53 -6.73
CA VAL A 40 -0.43 -5.20 -7.51
C VAL A 40 0.60 -4.56 -6.58
N PRO A 41 1.77 -5.18 -6.37
CA PRO A 41 2.83 -4.57 -5.58
C PRO A 41 3.49 -3.45 -6.40
N VAL A 42 3.44 -2.23 -5.88
CA VAL A 42 4.09 -1.06 -6.48
C VAL A 42 5.33 -0.71 -5.66
N LYS A 43 6.50 -0.68 -6.32
CA LYS A 43 7.76 -0.24 -5.73
C LYS A 43 7.86 1.28 -5.79
N ILE A 44 8.25 1.89 -4.68
CA ILE A 44 8.47 3.33 -4.57
C ILE A 44 9.89 3.54 -4.06
N ASP A 45 10.66 4.34 -4.78
CA ASP A 45 12.04 4.67 -4.44
C ASP A 45 12.10 5.91 -3.55
N PHE A 46 12.97 5.85 -2.54
CA PHE A 46 13.26 6.91 -1.59
C PHE A 46 14.76 7.12 -1.50
N CYS A 47 15.20 8.32 -1.10
CA CYS A 47 16.62 8.65 -0.99
C CYS A 47 17.32 8.01 0.23
N CYS A 48 16.58 7.47 1.21
CA CYS A 48 17.13 6.82 2.40
C CYS A 48 16.09 5.96 3.15
N GLN A 49 16.56 5.04 4.00
CA GLN A 49 15.69 4.19 4.82
C GLN A 49 14.79 4.96 5.79
N ARG A 50 15.23 6.11 6.30
CA ARG A 50 14.40 6.95 7.19
C ARG A 50 13.16 7.51 6.46
N CYS A 51 13.24 7.74 5.15
CA CYS A 51 12.08 8.11 4.35
C CYS A 51 11.14 6.93 4.12
N VAL A 52 11.68 5.71 3.96
CA VAL A 52 10.89 4.48 3.90
C VAL A 52 10.11 4.28 5.20
N ALA A 53 10.76 4.37 6.36
CA ALA A 53 10.10 4.22 7.66
C ALA A 53 8.93 5.20 7.84
N LYS A 54 9.13 6.49 7.52
CA LYS A 54 8.05 7.50 7.54
C LYS A 54 6.92 7.19 6.56
N PHE A 55 7.25 6.59 5.43
CA PHE A 55 6.26 6.19 4.45
C PHE A 55 5.45 4.98 4.93
N GLU A 56 6.09 3.98 5.52
CA GLU A 56 5.44 2.76 6.05
C GLU A 56 4.50 3.05 7.23
N GLU A 57 4.78 4.09 8.02
CA GLU A 57 3.87 4.56 9.08
C GLU A 57 2.52 5.06 8.52
N ALA A 58 2.52 5.65 7.31
CA ALA A 58 1.32 6.25 6.73
C ALA A 58 1.32 6.27 5.19
N PRO A 59 1.40 5.11 4.52
CA PRO A 59 1.69 5.04 3.07
C PRO A 59 0.62 5.75 2.25
N VAL A 60 -0.63 5.64 2.70
CA VAL A 60 -1.81 6.28 2.11
C VAL A 60 -1.67 7.81 2.01
N SER A 61 -1.15 8.45 3.06
CA SER A 61 -0.99 9.92 3.12
C SER A 61 0.10 10.43 2.18
N PHE A 62 1.09 9.58 1.89
CA PHE A 62 2.19 9.91 1.00
C PHE A 62 1.90 9.59 -0.48
N LEU A 63 0.85 8.83 -0.81
CA LEU A 63 0.50 8.52 -2.20
C LEU A 63 0.36 9.76 -3.09
N ALA A 64 -0.25 10.83 -2.56
CA ALA A 64 -0.38 12.10 -3.28
C ALA A 64 0.98 12.73 -3.60
N LYS A 65 1.95 12.61 -2.68
CA LYS A 65 3.32 13.11 -2.89
C LYS A 65 4.04 12.22 -3.89
N VAL A 66 3.98 10.90 -3.74
CA VAL A 66 4.56 9.92 -4.68
C VAL A 66 4.10 10.16 -6.12
N ALA A 67 2.81 10.44 -6.31
CA ALA A 67 2.25 10.71 -7.62
C ALA A 67 2.67 12.07 -8.21
N LYS A 68 2.90 13.09 -7.37
CA LYS A 68 3.29 14.44 -7.79
C LYS A 68 4.80 14.59 -7.98
N THR A 69 5.59 13.81 -7.26
CA THR A 69 7.04 13.86 -7.29
C THR A 69 7.56 13.22 -8.58
N ALA A 70 8.57 13.85 -9.19
CA ALA A 70 9.21 13.34 -10.42
C ALA A 70 9.90 11.98 -10.19
N LYS A 71 10.22 11.28 -11.29
CA LYS A 71 11.08 10.08 -11.20
C LYS A 71 12.48 10.54 -10.78
N GLY A 72 13.12 9.83 -9.85
CA GLY A 72 14.43 10.19 -9.32
C GLY A 72 14.44 11.18 -8.15
N THR A 73 13.27 11.65 -7.69
CA THR A 73 13.16 12.51 -6.51
C THR A 73 12.41 11.79 -5.39
N CYS A 74 12.90 11.93 -4.15
CA CYS A 74 12.31 11.35 -2.96
C CYS A 74 10.98 12.04 -2.64
N PRO A 75 9.85 11.31 -2.57
CA PRO A 75 8.52 11.90 -2.34
C PRO A 75 8.30 12.36 -0.90
N VAL A 76 9.17 11.96 0.04
CA VAL A 76 9.08 12.36 1.45
C VAL A 76 9.88 13.62 1.71
N SER A 77 11.13 13.66 1.23
CA SER A 77 12.09 14.74 1.52
C SER A 77 12.28 15.74 0.38
N GLY A 78 11.89 15.42 -0.85
CA GLY A 78 12.11 16.24 -2.04
C GLY A 78 13.54 16.21 -2.58
N ARG A 79 14.44 15.42 -1.98
CA ARG A 79 15.85 15.29 -2.44
C ARG A 79 15.97 14.31 -3.59
N GLU A 80 17.02 14.44 -4.41
CA GLU A 80 17.35 13.46 -5.44
C GLU A 80 17.69 12.09 -4.83
N ILE A 81 17.39 11.03 -5.57
CA ILE A 81 17.63 9.65 -5.17
C ILE A 81 18.96 9.20 -5.77
N GLU A 82 20.02 9.31 -4.99
CA GLU A 82 21.34 8.76 -5.37
C GLU A 82 21.47 7.29 -4.94
N LYS A 83 20.99 6.96 -3.73
CA LYS A 83 20.88 5.59 -3.21
C LYS A 83 19.41 5.28 -2.93
N ALA A 84 18.82 4.43 -3.77
CA ALA A 84 17.42 4.06 -3.66
C ALA A 84 17.20 3.08 -2.50
N ALA A 85 16.45 3.53 -1.49
CA ALA A 85 15.76 2.66 -0.55
C ALA A 85 14.32 2.48 -1.06
N THR A 86 13.80 1.24 -1.09
CA THR A 86 12.50 0.96 -1.71
C THR A 86 11.46 0.55 -0.67
N ALA A 87 10.24 1.06 -0.81
CA ALA A 87 9.07 0.55 -0.11
C ALA A 87 8.10 -0.12 -1.09
N LEU A 88 7.38 -1.14 -0.62
CA LEU A 88 6.35 -1.82 -1.39
C LEU A 88 4.97 -1.43 -0.88
N VAL A 89 4.06 -1.06 -1.78
CA VAL A 89 2.64 -0.89 -1.47
C VAL A 89 1.78 -1.80 -2.31
N SER A 90 0.74 -2.34 -1.70
CA SER A 90 -0.25 -3.17 -2.37
C SER A 90 -1.37 -2.30 -2.94
N VAL A 91 -1.63 -2.37 -4.24
CA VAL A 91 -2.79 -1.73 -4.89
C VAL A 91 -3.80 -2.79 -5.30
N ALA A 92 -4.96 -2.81 -4.69
CA ALA A 92 -6.01 -3.77 -5.02
C ALA A 92 -6.79 -3.36 -6.28
N VAL A 93 -7.09 -4.34 -7.12
CA VAL A 93 -7.86 -4.16 -8.36
C VAL A 93 -8.98 -5.19 -8.46
N CYS A 94 -10.03 -4.85 -9.20
CA CYS A 94 -11.22 -5.70 -9.30
C CYS A 94 -11.10 -6.83 -10.34
N CYS A 95 -10.10 -6.78 -11.23
CA CYS A 95 -9.85 -7.83 -12.23
C CYS A 95 -8.41 -7.79 -12.77
N ASN A 96 -7.99 -8.88 -13.43
CA ASN A 96 -6.66 -8.98 -14.05
C ASN A 96 -6.42 -7.94 -15.16
N GLY A 97 -7.46 -7.53 -15.88
CA GLY A 97 -7.34 -6.43 -16.86
C GLY A 97 -7.00 -5.09 -16.21
N CYS A 98 -7.49 -4.85 -14.97
CA CYS A 98 -7.12 -3.67 -14.20
C CYS A 98 -5.70 -3.79 -13.62
N LYS A 99 -5.25 -5.01 -13.29
CA LYS A 99 -3.87 -5.27 -12.85
C LYS A 99 -2.86 -4.79 -13.90
N GLY A 100 -3.01 -5.21 -15.15
CA GLY A 100 -2.09 -4.81 -16.22
C GLY A 100 -2.03 -3.29 -16.43
N LYS A 101 -3.15 -2.57 -16.23
CA LYS A 101 -3.17 -1.10 -16.29
C LYS A 101 -2.38 -0.47 -15.13
N VAL A 102 -2.55 -0.98 -13.91
CA VAL A 102 -1.80 -0.49 -12.75
C VAL A 102 -0.31 -0.80 -12.88
N GLU A 103 0.07 -1.95 -13.45
CA GLU A 103 1.48 -2.29 -13.71
C GLU A 103 2.10 -1.40 -14.79
N ALA A 104 1.34 -1.01 -15.82
CA ALA A 104 1.80 -0.11 -16.87
C ALA A 104 1.99 1.33 -16.35
N GLU A 105 1.05 1.84 -15.54
CA GLU A 105 1.03 3.24 -15.10
C GLU A 105 0.84 3.41 -13.59
N PRO A 106 1.71 2.82 -12.75
CA PRO A 106 1.49 2.72 -11.31
C PRO A 106 1.33 4.09 -10.64
N ARG A 107 2.14 5.08 -11.03
CA ARG A 107 2.09 6.43 -10.46
C ARG A 107 0.76 7.13 -10.72
N GLU A 108 0.17 6.96 -11.91
CA GLU A 108 -1.12 7.54 -12.22
C GLU A 108 -2.21 6.95 -11.32
N TYR A 109 -2.23 5.62 -11.18
CA TYR A 109 -3.24 4.96 -10.35
C TYR A 109 -3.05 5.23 -8.86
N LEU A 110 -1.81 5.38 -8.36
CA LEU A 110 -1.57 5.90 -7.00
C LEU A 110 -2.13 7.31 -6.82
N ALA A 111 -2.03 8.19 -7.84
CA ALA A 111 -2.63 9.53 -7.82
C ALA A 111 -4.16 9.46 -7.71
N ARG A 112 -4.79 8.55 -8.46
CA ARG A 112 -6.25 8.33 -8.41
C ARG A 112 -6.70 7.84 -7.04
N ILE A 113 -5.97 6.91 -6.43
CA ILE A 113 -6.23 6.43 -5.06
C ILE A 113 -6.15 7.60 -4.08
N ALA A 114 -5.08 8.39 -4.15
CA ALA A 114 -4.89 9.54 -3.28
C ALA A 114 -6.01 10.59 -3.41
N LYS A 115 -6.50 10.84 -4.64
CA LYS A 115 -7.63 11.73 -4.90
C LYS A 115 -8.95 11.17 -4.36
N SER A 116 -9.21 9.87 -4.54
CA SER A 116 -10.46 9.23 -4.10
C SER A 116 -10.66 9.25 -2.58
N ARG A 117 -9.57 9.27 -1.80
CA ARG A 117 -9.61 9.39 -0.34
C ARG A 117 -9.76 10.82 0.18
N LYS A 118 -9.57 11.84 -0.66
CA LYS A 118 -9.68 13.26 -0.27
C LYS A 118 -11.11 13.80 -0.38
N ARG A 119 -12.11 12.92 -0.58
CA ARG A 119 -13.52 13.32 -0.65
C ARG A 119 -14.04 13.49 0.80
N PRO A 120 -14.37 14.72 1.23
CA PRO A 120 -14.92 14.99 2.56
C PRO A 120 -16.31 14.34 2.73
#